data_AF-A0A1H4J7V0-F1
#
_entry.id   AF-A0A1H4J7V0-F1
#
_cell.length_a   1.000
_cell.length_b   1.000
_cell.length_c   1.000
_cell.angle_alpha   90.00
_cell.angle_beta   90.00
_cell.angle_gamma   90.00
#
_symmetry.space_group_name_H-M   'P 1'
#
loop_
_entity.id
_entity.type
_entity.pdbx_description
1 polymer ?
#
loop_
_entity_poly.entity_id
_entity_poly.type
_entity_poly.pdbx_seq_one_letter_code
_entity_poly.pdbx_strand_id
1 'polypeptide(L)'
;MINSQPTRRRGKALPFLAAIVVAIALIIGIRYWTSGSSDDADAPKCTGADAVALTIASSPEKAGVVQEAAKAYSGRSVGGHCVDVVVKSKSSGVAMQALANGWNEATDGPRPDVWTPAASGWVNLLRVNAKGDTGSIVPDGDPQSVANAPLVVAMPKPMAEALGWPGKAIGWTDLAALATDPAGWAKYGHPEWGKFRLGKTNPNISTSGLNATIGAYYAATGTSSDLTEAALAKPEARQFVTNIEQAIVHYGDNTLTFLTNLQKADDNGTALSYISAVTVEENSLIGYNQGNPTNDPAKVGQHGPPKVPLVAIYPGDGTLNSDHPFVTLNWADPTRKQIAADFLGYLRQDETQAKFAALGFRSFDGKPGPQATPANGVQPDTKISFLRPPAPTVLSKLLASWTDLRKKANVLLVVDVSGSMSAEAKGTGKSKIDLAKQAAIDSLGQFVPRDQVGLWQFSTKLDGDKDYQELLPVQALGTSGKETLATRLSGLTPHSGTGLYDSSLAAYEYMNAHLDPTAINAVVVLTDGRNEDSGSIDLPHLVAELRPEGNAEAVRLFTIAYGADADQDVLKQIAEATGGSEYDSSKPDSINQVFTSVISNF
;
A
#
# COMPACT_ATOMS: atom_id res chain seq x y z
N MET A 1 5.61 97.61 14.51
CA MET A 1 4.99 97.59 15.86
C MET A 1 3.89 96.54 15.86
N ILE A 2 3.91 95.68 16.87
CA ILE A 2 2.96 94.60 17.10
C ILE A 2 1.56 95.17 17.35
N ASN A 3 0.52 94.66 16.68
CA ASN A 3 -0.69 94.25 17.41
C ASN A 3 -1.58 93.29 16.61
N SER A 4 -2.05 92.28 17.33
CA SER A 4 -2.77 91.10 16.86
C SER A 4 -4.29 91.28 17.02
N GLN A 5 -5.09 90.81 16.05
CA GLN A 5 -6.42 90.22 16.29
C GLN A 5 -6.80 89.25 15.16
N PRO A 6 -7.24 88.00 15.43
CA PRO A 6 -7.79 87.11 14.42
C PRO A 6 -9.33 87.14 14.40
N THR A 7 -9.90 87.31 13.20
CA THR A 7 -11.34 87.20 12.92
C THR A 7 -11.77 85.75 12.73
N ARG A 8 -12.78 85.31 13.50
CA ARG A 8 -13.50 84.03 13.35
C ARG A 8 -14.19 83.90 11.99
N ARG A 9 -14.01 82.77 11.29
CA ARG A 9 -14.92 82.29 10.23
C ARG A 9 -15.56 80.96 10.64
N ARG A 10 -16.91 80.91 10.59
CA ARG A 10 -17.78 79.76 10.84
C ARG A 10 -17.62 78.70 9.74
N GLY A 11 -17.33 77.44 10.12
CA GLY A 11 -17.28 76.29 9.21
C GLY A 11 -18.62 75.56 9.10
N LYS A 12 -19.06 75.32 7.86
CA LYS A 12 -20.22 74.49 7.50
C LYS A 12 -19.83 73.01 7.58
N ALA A 13 -20.25 72.29 8.62
CA ALA A 13 -19.93 70.86 8.81
C ALA A 13 -21.19 69.95 8.86
N LEU A 14 -22.36 70.45 8.44
CA LEU A 14 -23.61 69.69 8.55
C LEU A 14 -23.98 68.78 7.35
N PRO A 15 -23.62 69.06 6.07
CA PRO A 15 -24.06 68.20 4.97
C PRO A 15 -23.20 66.92 4.76
N PHE A 16 -21.99 66.86 5.34
CA PHE A 16 -21.11 65.68 5.18
C PHE A 16 -21.47 64.52 6.11
N LEU A 17 -22.03 64.79 7.30
CA LEU A 17 -22.41 63.74 8.25
C LEU A 17 -23.65 62.96 7.80
N ALA A 18 -24.61 63.63 7.13
CA ALA A 18 -25.82 62.97 6.63
C ALA A 18 -25.52 61.97 5.50
N ALA A 19 -24.58 62.29 4.60
CA ALA A 19 -24.19 61.41 3.50
C ALA A 19 -23.49 60.13 3.99
N ILE A 20 -22.69 60.22 5.06
CA ILE A 20 -21.98 59.08 5.66
C ILE A 20 -22.97 58.11 6.32
N VAL A 21 -23.98 58.63 7.02
CA VAL A 21 -24.99 57.78 7.69
C VAL A 21 -25.83 57.00 6.67
N VAL A 22 -26.19 57.62 5.54
CA VAL A 22 -26.95 56.94 4.47
C VAL A 22 -26.09 55.88 3.77
N ALA A 23 -24.80 56.15 3.53
CA ALA A 23 -23.87 55.17 2.96
C ALA A 23 -23.65 53.97 3.90
N ILE A 24 -23.50 54.20 5.20
CA ILE A 24 -23.38 53.14 6.20
C ILE A 24 -24.67 52.31 6.28
N ALA A 25 -25.84 52.95 6.25
CA ALA A 25 -27.12 52.24 6.28
C ALA A 25 -27.33 51.37 5.02
N LEU A 26 -26.91 51.85 3.84
CA LEU A 26 -26.94 51.07 2.60
C LEU A 26 -25.97 49.88 2.62
N ILE A 27 -24.76 50.07 3.17
CA ILE A 27 -23.77 48.98 3.32
C ILE A 27 -24.27 47.93 4.31
N ILE A 28 -24.90 48.35 5.42
CA ILE A 28 -25.50 47.44 6.40
C ILE A 28 -26.71 46.70 5.80
N GLY A 29 -27.56 47.41 5.05
CA GLY A 29 -28.71 46.80 4.36
C GLY A 29 -28.32 45.80 3.28
N ILE A 30 -27.28 46.09 2.50
CA ILE A 30 -26.72 45.15 1.50
C ILE A 30 -26.09 43.95 2.20
N ARG A 31 -25.32 44.14 3.27
CA ARG A 31 -24.78 43.02 4.05
C ARG A 31 -25.88 42.11 4.61
N TYR A 32 -26.96 42.70 5.14
CA TYR A 32 -28.07 41.97 5.73
C TYR A 32 -28.90 41.21 4.67
N TRP A 33 -28.97 41.72 3.44
CA TRP A 33 -29.67 41.08 2.33
C TRP A 33 -28.82 40.03 1.61
N THR A 34 -27.49 40.20 1.55
CA THR A 34 -26.56 39.16 1.06
C THR A 34 -26.28 38.06 2.10
N SER A 35 -26.60 38.29 3.37
CA SER A 35 -26.53 37.29 4.44
C SER A 35 -27.86 36.54 4.64
N GLY A 36 -28.68 36.43 3.60
CA GLY A 36 -29.88 35.62 3.59
C GLY A 36 -29.55 34.12 3.70
N SER A 37 -29.60 33.63 4.94
CA SER A 37 -29.95 32.26 5.37
C SER A 37 -29.46 31.10 4.50
N SER A 38 -28.23 30.66 4.75
CA SER A 38 -27.89 29.24 4.80
C SER A 38 -27.75 28.87 6.28
N ASP A 39 -28.85 28.41 6.89
CA ASP A 39 -28.85 27.84 8.24
C ASP A 39 -28.19 26.44 8.23
N ASP A 40 -26.90 26.39 7.92
CA ASP A 40 -25.99 25.34 8.37
C ASP A 40 -24.88 26.06 9.16
N ALA A 41 -25.28 26.67 10.27
CA ALA A 41 -24.33 27.12 11.27
C ALA A 41 -23.62 25.88 11.83
N ASP A 42 -22.30 25.86 11.74
CA ASP A 42 -21.42 24.91 12.43
C ASP A 42 -21.95 24.66 13.85
N ALA A 43 -22.56 23.49 14.06
CA ALA A 43 -22.94 23.06 15.40
C ALA A 43 -21.68 23.13 16.28
N PRO A 44 -21.76 23.70 17.50
CA PRO A 44 -20.59 23.81 18.35
C PRO A 44 -19.98 22.42 18.56
N LYS A 45 -18.73 22.24 18.08
CA LYS A 45 -18.00 20.99 18.27
C LYS A 45 -17.89 20.73 19.77
N CYS A 46 -18.40 19.59 20.23
CA CYS A 46 -18.19 19.18 21.61
C CYS A 46 -16.70 18.96 21.83
N THR A 47 -16.17 19.50 22.93
CA THR A 47 -14.75 19.38 23.32
C THR A 47 -14.70 18.73 24.68
N GLY A 48 -14.00 17.60 24.82
CA GLY A 48 -13.83 16.97 26.12
C GLY A 48 -12.90 15.77 26.08
N ALA A 49 -12.24 15.51 27.21
CA ALA A 49 -11.43 14.31 27.44
C ALA A 49 -12.28 13.02 27.51
N ASP A 50 -13.60 13.15 27.57
CA ASP A 50 -14.57 12.06 27.70
C ASP A 50 -15.24 11.66 26.36
N ALA A 51 -14.64 12.00 25.22
CA ALA A 51 -15.17 11.62 23.91
C ALA A 51 -15.15 10.09 23.73
N VAL A 52 -16.24 9.54 23.19
CA VAL A 52 -16.32 8.12 22.84
C VAL A 52 -15.53 7.91 21.56
N ALA A 53 -14.40 7.21 21.68
CA ALA A 53 -13.57 6.85 20.55
C ALA A 53 -14.20 5.72 19.73
N LEU A 54 -14.41 5.96 18.44
CA LEU A 54 -14.72 4.96 17.42
C LEU A 54 -13.43 4.64 16.64
N THR A 55 -12.88 3.45 16.86
CA THR A 55 -11.65 3.01 16.17
C THR A 55 -12.00 2.32 14.86
N ILE A 56 -11.39 2.75 13.75
CA ILE A 56 -11.62 2.21 12.41
C ILE A 56 -10.32 1.63 11.84
N ALA A 57 -10.32 0.37 11.44
CA ALA A 57 -9.28 -0.22 10.60
C ALA A 57 -9.66 -0.06 9.12
N SER A 58 -8.91 0.71 8.34
CA SER A 58 -9.18 0.98 6.92
C SER A 58 -8.08 0.43 6.02
N SER A 59 -8.48 -0.04 4.84
CA SER A 59 -7.52 -0.39 3.78
C SER A 59 -6.72 0.85 3.32
N PRO A 60 -5.43 0.67 2.93
CA PRO A 60 -4.50 1.77 2.71
C PRO A 60 -4.95 2.80 1.66
N GLU A 61 -5.49 2.34 0.54
CA GLU A 61 -5.85 3.17 -0.62
C GLU A 61 -6.96 4.19 -0.33
N LYS A 62 -7.76 3.99 0.72
CA LYS A 62 -8.79 4.94 1.16
C LYS A 62 -8.54 5.52 2.56
N ALA A 63 -7.47 5.10 3.25
CA ALA A 63 -7.23 5.49 4.63
C ALA A 63 -7.13 7.02 4.79
N GLY A 64 -6.47 7.71 3.85
CA GLY A 64 -6.32 9.17 3.89
C GLY A 64 -7.65 9.93 3.79
N VAL A 65 -8.52 9.56 2.84
CA VAL A 65 -9.83 10.22 2.68
C VAL A 65 -10.78 9.91 3.85
N VAL A 66 -10.73 8.69 4.38
CA VAL A 66 -11.50 8.31 5.58
C VAL A 66 -10.98 9.05 6.82
N GLN A 67 -9.66 9.27 6.94
CA GLN A 67 -9.05 10.09 8.00
C GLN A 67 -9.49 11.56 7.92
N GLU A 68 -9.52 12.14 6.73
CA GLU A 68 -10.00 13.51 6.54
C GLU A 68 -11.48 13.64 6.91
N ALA A 69 -12.31 12.68 6.47
CA ALA A 69 -13.72 12.61 6.84
C ALA A 69 -13.90 12.42 8.36
N ALA A 70 -13.12 11.54 8.98
CA ALA A 70 -13.12 11.32 10.43
C ALA A 70 -12.77 12.61 11.18
N LYS A 71 -11.74 13.35 10.76
CA LYS A 71 -11.35 14.63 11.36
C LYS A 71 -12.45 15.70 11.23
N ALA A 72 -13.14 15.73 10.09
CA ALA A 72 -14.26 16.64 9.88
C ALA A 72 -15.49 16.27 10.74
N TYR A 73 -15.70 14.97 10.95
CA TYR A 73 -16.80 14.43 11.73
C TYR A 73 -16.59 14.47 13.26
N SER A 74 -15.35 14.28 13.74
CA SER A 74 -15.02 14.34 15.17
C SER A 74 -15.45 15.68 15.80
N GLY A 75 -15.95 15.61 17.04
CA GLY A 75 -16.56 16.73 17.75
C GLY A 75 -18.06 16.87 17.54
N ARG A 76 -18.71 15.95 16.82
CA ARG A 76 -20.19 15.85 16.77
C ARG A 76 -20.74 15.15 18.01
N SER A 77 -22.00 15.46 18.35
CA SER A 77 -22.74 14.72 19.38
C SER A 77 -23.66 13.69 18.73
N VAL A 78 -23.50 12.42 19.08
CA VAL A 78 -24.34 11.31 18.61
C VAL A 78 -24.86 10.56 19.82
N GLY A 79 -26.18 10.43 19.94
CA GLY A 79 -26.80 9.78 21.10
C GLY A 79 -26.47 10.46 22.44
N GLY A 80 -26.16 11.77 22.44
CA GLY A 80 -25.74 12.51 23.64
C GLY A 80 -24.26 12.37 24.01
N HIS A 81 -23.48 11.62 23.24
CA HIS A 81 -22.04 11.44 23.46
C HIS A 81 -21.23 12.29 22.49
N CYS A 82 -20.15 12.88 22.97
CA CYS A 82 -19.15 13.48 22.10
C CYS A 82 -18.36 12.40 21.39
N VAL A 83 -18.12 12.54 20.09
CA VAL A 83 -17.48 11.51 19.27
C VAL A 83 -16.07 11.91 18.85
N ASP A 84 -15.15 10.95 18.95
CA ASP A 84 -13.86 11.00 18.26
C ASP A 84 -13.68 9.77 17.37
N VAL A 85 -13.42 9.96 16.08
CA VAL A 85 -13.20 8.87 15.12
C VAL A 85 -11.71 8.76 14.81
N VAL A 86 -11.14 7.60 15.13
CA VAL A 86 -9.70 7.32 14.94
C VAL A 86 -9.54 6.26 13.86
N VAL A 87 -8.87 6.62 12.77
CA VAL A 87 -8.67 5.72 11.62
C VAL A 87 -7.22 5.24 11.55
N LYS A 88 -7.04 3.92 11.53
CA LYS A 88 -5.74 3.25 11.35
C LYS A 88 -5.71 2.54 10.01
N SER A 89 -4.66 2.81 9.23
CA SER A 89 -4.41 2.09 7.98
C SER A 89 -3.90 0.68 8.29
N LYS A 90 -4.51 -0.33 7.70
CA LYS A 90 -4.03 -1.72 7.73
C LYS A 90 -4.52 -2.45 6.48
N SER A 91 -3.61 -3.16 5.80
CA SER A 91 -3.95 -3.98 4.63
C SER A 91 -5.07 -4.98 4.93
N SER A 92 -5.98 -5.18 3.97
CA SER A 92 -7.24 -5.91 4.22
C SER A 92 -7.00 -7.35 4.69
N GLY A 93 -6.03 -8.07 4.11
CA GLY A 93 -5.71 -9.43 4.54
C GLY A 93 -4.98 -9.48 5.89
N VAL A 94 -4.10 -8.51 6.19
CA VAL A 94 -3.46 -8.39 7.51
C VAL A 94 -4.50 -8.13 8.60
N ALA A 95 -5.44 -7.22 8.36
CA ALA A 95 -6.56 -6.98 9.27
C ALA A 95 -7.44 -8.22 9.44
N MET A 96 -7.74 -8.93 8.34
CA MET A 96 -8.52 -10.18 8.39
C MET A 96 -7.83 -11.24 9.25
N GLN A 97 -6.53 -11.46 9.06
CA GLN A 97 -5.74 -12.42 9.85
C GLN A 97 -5.69 -12.05 11.33
N ALA A 98 -5.44 -10.77 11.63
CA ALA A 98 -5.43 -10.25 13.01
C ALA A 98 -6.78 -10.45 13.70
N LEU A 99 -7.88 -10.14 13.00
CA LEU A 99 -9.25 -10.38 13.50
C LEU A 99 -9.50 -11.88 13.73
N ALA A 100 -9.11 -12.74 12.79
CA ALA A 100 -9.34 -14.18 12.86
C ALA A 100 -8.55 -14.88 13.97
N ASN A 101 -7.36 -14.38 14.31
CA ASN A 101 -6.46 -14.95 15.31
C ASN A 101 -6.66 -14.38 16.73
N GLY A 102 -7.58 -13.43 16.91
CA GLY A 102 -7.73 -12.69 18.15
C GLY A 102 -6.79 -11.49 18.18
N TRP A 103 -7.34 -10.31 17.84
CA TRP A 103 -6.61 -9.05 17.71
C TRP A 103 -5.72 -8.75 18.91
N ASN A 104 -4.41 -8.58 18.69
CA ASN A 104 -3.46 -8.30 19.76
C ASN A 104 -3.04 -6.83 19.72
N GLU A 105 -3.49 -6.01 20.67
CA GLU A 105 -3.27 -4.56 20.61
C GLU A 105 -1.79 -4.13 20.64
N ALA A 106 -0.91 -4.97 21.19
CA ALA A 106 0.53 -4.70 21.19
C ALA A 106 1.12 -4.75 19.77
N THR A 107 0.71 -5.75 18.97
CA THR A 107 1.27 -5.97 17.62
C THR A 107 0.39 -5.38 16.52
N ASP A 108 -0.92 -5.37 16.72
CA ASP A 108 -1.91 -4.98 15.72
C ASP A 108 -2.36 -3.53 15.83
N GLY A 109 -2.01 -2.84 16.91
CA GLY A 109 -2.52 -1.51 17.25
C GLY A 109 -3.91 -1.55 17.90
N PRO A 110 -4.55 -0.40 18.11
CA PRO A 110 -5.84 -0.31 18.82
C PRO A 110 -6.91 -1.20 18.19
N ARG A 111 -7.66 -1.94 19.02
CA ARG A 111 -8.72 -2.82 18.54
C ARG A 111 -9.80 -2.02 17.79
N PRO A 112 -10.15 -2.38 16.54
CA PRO A 112 -11.14 -1.64 15.79
C PRO A 112 -12.56 -1.95 16.26
N ASP A 113 -13.43 -0.95 16.21
CA ASP A 113 -14.89 -1.08 16.33
C ASP A 113 -15.53 -1.26 14.93
N VAL A 114 -14.89 -0.67 13.93
CA VAL A 114 -15.27 -0.78 12.52
C VAL A 114 -14.08 -1.27 11.71
N TRP A 115 -14.33 -2.22 10.83
CA TRP A 115 -13.40 -2.63 9.80
C TRP A 115 -13.94 -2.25 8.43
N THR A 116 -13.14 -1.56 7.64
CA THR A 116 -13.45 -1.24 6.25
C THR A 116 -12.35 -1.76 5.32
N PRO A 117 -12.38 -3.05 4.93
CA PRO A 117 -11.45 -3.59 3.94
C PRO A 117 -11.74 -3.00 2.55
N ALA A 118 -10.90 -3.31 1.57
CA ALA A 118 -11.13 -2.86 0.19
C ALA A 118 -12.20 -3.69 -0.53
N ALA A 119 -12.43 -4.94 -0.12
CA ALA A 119 -13.44 -5.81 -0.73
C ALA A 119 -14.15 -6.72 0.29
N SER A 120 -15.43 -6.99 0.06
CA SER A 120 -16.28 -7.93 0.83
C SER A 120 -15.77 -9.37 0.81
N GLY A 121 -14.91 -9.75 -0.15
CA GLY A 121 -14.21 -11.04 -0.15
C GLY A 121 -13.44 -11.30 1.15
N TRP A 122 -12.86 -10.27 1.76
CA TRP A 122 -12.16 -10.38 3.05
C TRP A 122 -13.10 -10.62 4.23
N VAL A 123 -14.29 -10.03 4.20
CA VAL A 123 -15.34 -10.26 5.21
C VAL A 123 -15.80 -11.71 5.16
N ASN A 124 -15.95 -12.25 3.95
CA ASN A 124 -16.30 -13.65 3.72
C ASN A 124 -15.19 -14.62 4.17
N LEU A 125 -13.93 -14.29 3.94
CA LEU A 125 -12.80 -15.06 4.47
C LEU A 125 -12.77 -15.03 6.00
N LEU A 126 -13.00 -13.88 6.63
CA LEU A 126 -13.03 -13.75 8.08
C LEU A 126 -14.10 -14.66 8.72
N ARG A 127 -15.30 -14.74 8.11
CA ARG A 127 -16.40 -15.61 8.58
C ARG A 127 -16.01 -17.08 8.68
N VAL A 128 -15.09 -17.54 7.82
CA VAL A 128 -14.66 -18.94 7.78
C VAL A 128 -13.37 -19.18 8.55
N ASN A 129 -12.49 -18.18 8.62
CA ASN A 129 -11.17 -18.32 9.24
C ASN A 129 -11.13 -17.97 10.73
N ALA A 130 -12.14 -17.29 11.27
CA ALA A 130 -12.20 -16.96 12.69
C ALA A 130 -12.20 -18.25 13.54
N LYS A 131 -11.22 -18.36 14.45
CA LYS A 131 -11.05 -19.54 15.33
C LYS A 131 -11.75 -19.33 16.67
N GLY A 132 -12.52 -20.32 17.16
CA GLY A 132 -12.96 -20.44 18.56
C GLY A 132 -14.41 -20.07 18.90
N ASP A 133 -14.77 -20.21 20.19
CA ASP A 133 -16.11 -20.02 20.80
C ASP A 133 -16.60 -18.55 20.89
N THR A 134 -15.95 -17.60 20.21
CA THR A 134 -16.17 -16.15 20.38
C THR A 134 -17.40 -15.60 19.63
N GLY A 135 -18.22 -16.48 19.04
CA GLY A 135 -19.34 -16.07 18.18
C GLY A 135 -18.85 -15.41 16.88
N SER A 136 -19.79 -15.04 16.00
CA SER A 136 -19.43 -14.35 14.76
C SER A 136 -18.77 -12.99 15.08
N ILE A 137 -17.58 -12.71 14.54
CA ILE A 137 -16.89 -11.41 14.70
C ILE A 137 -17.58 -10.31 13.90
N VAL A 138 -18.11 -10.67 12.73
CA VAL A 138 -18.80 -9.76 11.81
C VAL A 138 -20.31 -10.02 11.87
N PRO A 139 -21.14 -8.99 11.66
CA PRO A 139 -22.59 -9.17 11.60
C PRO A 139 -23.01 -10.03 10.39
N ASP A 140 -24.19 -10.63 10.52
CA ASP A 140 -24.87 -11.30 9.42
C ASP A 140 -25.31 -10.30 8.35
N GLY A 141 -25.44 -10.78 7.11
CA GLY A 141 -25.85 -9.97 5.96
C GLY A 141 -24.70 -9.29 5.22
N ASP A 142 -25.06 -8.57 4.16
CA ASP A 142 -24.09 -7.90 3.29
C ASP A 142 -23.74 -6.51 3.84
N PRO A 143 -22.44 -6.22 4.01
CA PRO A 143 -22.03 -4.92 4.51
C PRO A 143 -22.27 -3.82 3.47
N GLN A 144 -22.41 -2.61 3.97
CA GLN A 144 -22.70 -1.43 3.16
C GLN A 144 -21.40 -0.79 2.64
N SER A 145 -21.28 -0.62 1.32
CA SER A 145 -20.13 0.05 0.67
C SER A 145 -20.02 1.53 1.00
N VAL A 146 -18.80 2.07 1.09
CA VAL A 146 -18.56 3.54 1.16
C VAL A 146 -18.02 4.12 -0.14
N ALA A 147 -17.45 3.28 -1.00
CA ALA A 147 -16.90 3.62 -2.30
C ALA A 147 -16.76 2.35 -3.14
N ASN A 148 -16.51 2.49 -4.44
CA ASN A 148 -16.19 1.36 -5.31
C ASN A 148 -14.96 1.68 -6.17
N ALA A 149 -14.14 0.68 -6.45
CA ALA A 149 -13.00 0.78 -7.35
C ALA A 149 -12.76 -0.59 -8.03
N PRO A 150 -13.20 -0.77 -9.29
CA PRO A 150 -12.96 -2.01 -10.02
C PRO A 150 -11.46 -2.34 -10.10
N LEU A 151 -11.11 -3.62 -10.03
CA LEU A 151 -9.75 -4.06 -10.36
C LEU A 151 -9.51 -3.81 -11.85
N VAL A 152 -8.37 -3.22 -12.17
CA VAL A 152 -7.87 -3.02 -13.53
C VAL A 152 -6.46 -3.59 -13.66
N VAL A 153 -6.09 -3.93 -14.89
CA VAL A 153 -4.68 -4.09 -15.25
C VAL A 153 -4.22 -2.74 -15.80
N ALA A 154 -3.51 -1.97 -14.99
CA ALA A 154 -2.95 -0.69 -15.38
C ALA A 154 -1.72 -0.91 -16.25
N MET A 155 -1.72 -0.37 -17.47
CA MET A 155 -0.61 -0.53 -18.42
C MET A 155 -0.09 0.83 -18.89
N PRO A 156 1.24 1.02 -19.07
CA PRO A 156 1.75 2.17 -19.79
C PRO A 156 1.04 2.30 -21.14
N LYS A 157 0.52 3.49 -21.44
CA LYS A 157 -0.31 3.71 -22.63
C LYS A 157 0.31 3.17 -23.93
N PRO A 158 1.60 3.41 -24.24
CA PRO A 158 2.22 2.87 -25.46
C PRO A 158 2.19 1.33 -25.53
N MET A 159 2.36 0.65 -24.39
CA MET A 159 2.32 -0.81 -24.31
C MET A 159 0.92 -1.37 -24.50
N ALA A 160 -0.09 -0.70 -23.92
CA ALA A 160 -1.49 -1.07 -24.14
C ALA A 160 -1.90 -0.91 -25.60
N GLU A 161 -1.48 0.18 -26.25
CA GLU A 161 -1.74 0.44 -27.68
C GLU A 161 -1.07 -0.61 -28.58
N ALA A 162 0.15 -1.04 -28.25
CA ALA A 162 0.83 -2.13 -28.95
C ALA A 162 0.06 -3.48 -28.88
N LEU A 163 -0.72 -3.69 -27.81
CA LEU A 163 -1.61 -4.84 -27.67
C LEU A 163 -3.00 -4.64 -28.32
N GLY A 164 -3.28 -3.46 -28.87
CA GLY A 164 -4.52 -3.14 -29.59
C GLY A 164 -5.55 -2.38 -28.76
N TRP A 165 -5.23 -1.92 -27.55
CA TRP A 165 -6.11 -0.99 -26.82
C TRP A 165 -6.25 0.36 -27.56
N PRO A 166 -7.39 1.06 -27.51
CA PRO A 166 -8.66 0.67 -26.87
C PRO A 166 -9.56 -0.19 -27.75
N GLY A 167 -9.16 -0.51 -28.99
CA GLY A 167 -9.99 -1.24 -29.96
C GLY A 167 -10.15 -2.74 -29.67
N LYS A 168 -9.25 -3.33 -28.87
CA LYS A 168 -9.27 -4.73 -28.45
C LYS A 168 -9.50 -4.84 -26.94
N ALA A 169 -10.40 -5.73 -26.53
CA ALA A 169 -10.53 -6.14 -25.14
C ALA A 169 -9.36 -7.07 -24.77
N ILE A 170 -8.37 -6.52 -24.07
CA ILE A 170 -7.22 -7.28 -23.57
C ILE A 170 -7.67 -8.06 -22.32
N GLY A 171 -7.37 -9.36 -22.27
CA GLY A 171 -7.72 -10.25 -21.15
C GLY A 171 -6.52 -10.89 -20.47
N TRP A 172 -6.77 -11.66 -19.41
CA TRP A 172 -5.76 -12.48 -18.73
C TRP A 172 -5.13 -13.49 -19.68
N THR A 173 -5.89 -14.01 -20.65
CA THR A 173 -5.35 -14.92 -21.68
C THR A 173 -4.30 -14.25 -22.57
N ASP A 174 -4.50 -12.98 -22.97
CA ASP A 174 -3.50 -12.23 -23.73
C ASP A 174 -2.23 -12.00 -22.91
N LEU A 175 -2.39 -11.61 -21.63
CA LEU A 175 -1.28 -11.36 -20.73
C LEU A 175 -0.50 -12.64 -20.41
N ALA A 176 -1.18 -13.77 -20.21
CA ALA A 176 -0.55 -15.07 -20.00
C ALA A 176 0.25 -15.52 -21.23
N ALA A 177 -0.29 -15.31 -22.44
CA ALA A 177 0.41 -15.64 -23.67
C ALA A 177 1.70 -14.80 -23.82
N LEU A 178 1.61 -13.49 -23.54
CA LEU A 178 2.76 -12.59 -23.60
C LEU A 178 3.79 -12.86 -22.49
N ALA A 179 3.33 -13.22 -21.28
CA ALA A 179 4.19 -13.60 -20.16
C ALA A 179 5.12 -14.79 -20.49
N THR A 180 4.64 -15.72 -21.31
CA THR A 180 5.41 -16.92 -21.71
C THR A 180 6.12 -16.79 -23.05
N ASP A 181 5.95 -15.68 -23.75
CA ASP A 181 6.53 -15.50 -25.08
C ASP A 181 8.02 -15.16 -24.97
N PRO A 182 8.94 -15.99 -25.49
CA PRO A 182 10.37 -15.72 -25.40
C PRO A 182 10.80 -14.46 -26.16
N ALA A 183 10.01 -14.00 -27.14
CA ALA A 183 10.26 -12.74 -27.84
C ALA A 183 9.81 -11.52 -27.03
N GLY A 184 8.96 -11.70 -26.01
CA GLY A 184 8.41 -10.62 -25.20
C GLY A 184 7.79 -9.52 -26.06
N TRP A 185 8.17 -8.27 -25.79
CA TRP A 185 7.70 -7.11 -26.54
C TRP A 185 8.25 -7.00 -27.98
N ALA A 186 9.31 -7.75 -28.34
CA ALA A 186 9.80 -7.79 -29.71
C ALA A 186 8.75 -8.33 -30.70
N LYS A 187 7.84 -9.19 -30.24
CA LYS A 187 6.69 -9.67 -31.02
C LYS A 187 5.76 -8.55 -31.48
N TYR A 188 5.70 -7.47 -30.72
CA TYR A 188 4.88 -6.30 -31.01
C TYR A 188 5.71 -5.14 -31.58
N GLY A 189 6.93 -5.42 -32.07
CA GLY A 189 7.81 -4.41 -32.67
C GLY A 189 8.61 -3.56 -31.68
N HIS A 190 8.61 -3.92 -30.39
CA HIS A 190 9.23 -3.15 -29.31
C HIS A 190 10.26 -3.96 -28.51
N PRO A 191 11.37 -4.43 -29.13
CA PRO A 191 12.40 -5.18 -28.42
C PRO A 191 13.04 -4.40 -27.25
N GLU A 192 13.02 -3.06 -27.30
CA GLU A 192 13.55 -2.17 -26.28
C GLU A 192 12.81 -2.25 -24.93
N TRP A 193 11.58 -2.79 -24.89
CA TRP A 193 10.83 -3.00 -23.65
C TRP A 193 11.15 -4.34 -22.96
N GLY A 194 11.84 -5.25 -23.67
CA GLY A 194 12.26 -6.55 -23.17
C GLY A 194 11.13 -7.55 -22.95
N LYS A 195 11.25 -8.38 -21.90
CA LYS A 195 10.21 -9.34 -21.51
C LYS A 195 9.02 -8.62 -20.86
N PHE A 196 7.86 -9.26 -20.92
CA PHE A 196 6.68 -8.79 -20.18
C PHE A 196 6.87 -8.95 -18.68
N ARG A 197 6.57 -7.87 -17.96
CA ARG A 197 6.78 -7.74 -16.52
C ARG A 197 5.49 -7.30 -15.84
N LEU A 198 4.96 -8.12 -14.96
CA LEU A 198 3.71 -7.87 -14.24
C LEU A 198 3.99 -7.46 -12.78
N GLY A 199 3.42 -6.34 -12.36
CA GLY A 199 3.33 -5.93 -10.98
C GLY A 199 2.05 -6.48 -10.35
N LYS A 200 2.18 -7.27 -9.30
CA LYS A 200 1.04 -7.84 -8.58
C LYS A 200 1.39 -7.91 -7.10
N THR A 201 0.45 -7.61 -6.22
CA THR A 201 0.67 -7.72 -4.78
C THR A 201 0.41 -9.14 -4.26
N ASN A 202 0.89 -9.46 -3.06
CA ASN A 202 0.64 -10.75 -2.43
C ASN A 202 -0.86 -10.95 -2.10
N PRO A 203 -1.51 -12.02 -2.61
CA PRO A 203 -2.95 -12.23 -2.46
C PRO A 203 -3.39 -12.60 -1.03
N ASN A 204 -2.46 -12.95 -0.14
CA ASN A 204 -2.78 -13.23 1.26
C ASN A 204 -3.01 -11.96 2.09
N ILE A 205 -2.54 -10.81 1.61
CA ILE A 205 -2.58 -9.55 2.37
C ILE A 205 -3.21 -8.39 1.61
N SER A 206 -3.11 -8.37 0.28
CA SER A 206 -3.56 -7.26 -0.57
C SER A 206 -4.75 -7.67 -1.45
N THR A 207 -5.73 -6.77 -1.54
CA THR A 207 -6.98 -6.98 -2.28
C THR A 207 -6.75 -7.06 -3.78
N SER A 208 -5.92 -6.19 -4.37
CA SER A 208 -5.63 -6.24 -5.80
C SER A 208 -4.98 -7.57 -6.19
N GLY A 209 -4.06 -8.07 -5.37
CA GLY A 209 -3.42 -9.38 -5.50
C GLY A 209 -4.43 -10.52 -5.43
N LEU A 210 -5.32 -10.50 -4.44
CA LEU A 210 -6.39 -11.48 -4.29
C LEU A 210 -7.31 -11.48 -5.51
N ASN A 211 -7.84 -10.31 -5.89
CA ASN A 211 -8.74 -10.15 -7.01
C ASN A 211 -8.08 -10.53 -8.34
N ALA A 212 -6.79 -10.20 -8.53
CA ALA A 212 -6.01 -10.60 -9.71
C ALA A 212 -5.87 -12.12 -9.79
N THR A 213 -5.59 -12.78 -8.67
CA THR A 213 -5.48 -14.25 -8.61
C THR A 213 -6.82 -14.91 -8.91
N ILE A 214 -7.92 -14.38 -8.37
CA ILE A 214 -9.27 -14.85 -8.69
C ILE A 214 -9.59 -14.66 -10.18
N GLY A 215 -9.28 -13.49 -10.74
CA GLY A 215 -9.47 -13.19 -12.16
C GLY A 215 -8.69 -14.14 -13.07
N ALA A 216 -7.44 -14.45 -12.73
CA ALA A 216 -6.61 -15.41 -13.45
C ALA A 216 -7.23 -16.82 -13.46
N TYR A 217 -7.79 -17.29 -12.34
CA TYR A 217 -8.48 -18.58 -12.28
C TYR A 217 -9.80 -18.60 -13.06
N TYR A 218 -10.57 -17.51 -13.03
CA TYR A 218 -11.77 -17.40 -13.86
C TYR A 218 -11.44 -17.45 -15.35
N ALA A 219 -10.40 -16.71 -15.78
CA ALA A 219 -9.91 -16.78 -17.16
C ALA A 219 -9.41 -18.18 -17.53
N ALA A 220 -8.66 -18.83 -16.63
CA ALA A 220 -8.15 -20.19 -16.85
C ALA A 220 -9.25 -21.25 -17.02
N THR A 221 -10.40 -21.04 -16.36
CA THR A 221 -11.52 -21.98 -16.36
C THR A 221 -12.63 -21.60 -17.34
N GLY A 222 -12.59 -20.39 -17.89
CA GLY A 222 -13.61 -19.84 -18.78
C GLY A 222 -14.97 -19.61 -18.09
N THR A 223 -15.00 -19.52 -16.77
CA THR A 223 -16.23 -19.27 -16.01
C THR A 223 -16.36 -17.80 -15.62
N SER A 224 -17.58 -17.35 -15.35
CA SER A 224 -17.87 -15.99 -14.85
C SER A 224 -18.52 -16.00 -13.46
N SER A 225 -18.92 -17.19 -13.00
CA SER A 225 -19.44 -17.50 -11.67
C SER A 225 -19.09 -18.95 -11.34
N ASP A 226 -19.27 -19.35 -10.08
CA ASP A 226 -19.24 -20.77 -9.67
C ASP A 226 -17.89 -21.46 -9.84
N LEU A 227 -16.80 -20.73 -9.56
CA LEU A 227 -15.48 -21.34 -9.42
C LEU A 227 -15.52 -22.41 -8.31
N THR A 228 -15.09 -23.63 -8.62
CA THR A 228 -15.13 -24.78 -7.69
C THR A 228 -13.73 -25.25 -7.32
N GLU A 229 -13.59 -25.92 -6.18
CA GLU A 229 -12.31 -26.50 -5.75
C GLU A 229 -11.75 -27.50 -6.78
N ALA A 230 -12.63 -28.27 -7.43
CA ALA A 230 -12.25 -29.21 -8.48
C ALA A 230 -11.69 -28.48 -9.72
N ALA A 231 -12.23 -27.30 -10.07
CA ALA A 231 -11.72 -26.50 -11.17
C ALA A 231 -10.33 -25.92 -10.86
N LEU A 232 -10.10 -25.45 -9.63
CA LEU A 232 -8.80 -24.94 -9.17
C LEU A 232 -7.70 -26.02 -9.24
N ALA A 233 -8.06 -27.28 -9.00
CA ALA A 233 -7.12 -28.40 -8.97
C ALA A 233 -6.71 -28.90 -10.36
N LYS A 234 -7.40 -28.48 -11.43
CA LYS A 234 -7.08 -28.92 -12.80
C LYS A 234 -5.66 -28.50 -13.19
N PRO A 235 -4.84 -29.41 -13.78
CA PRO A 235 -3.48 -29.08 -14.21
C PRO A 235 -3.40 -27.87 -15.14
N GLU A 236 -4.36 -27.73 -16.06
CA GLU A 236 -4.40 -26.63 -17.02
C GLU A 236 -4.65 -25.28 -16.33
N ALA A 237 -5.55 -25.25 -15.34
CA ALA A 237 -5.83 -24.05 -14.57
C ALA A 237 -4.62 -23.64 -13.72
N ARG A 238 -3.98 -24.61 -13.07
CA ARG A 238 -2.74 -24.38 -12.31
C ARG A 238 -1.62 -23.87 -13.21
N GLN A 239 -1.43 -24.46 -14.38
CA GLN A 239 -0.40 -24.04 -15.33
C GLN A 239 -0.66 -22.63 -15.87
N PHE A 240 -1.91 -22.28 -16.18
CA PHE A 240 -2.26 -20.94 -16.62
C PHE A 240 -1.92 -19.89 -15.55
N VAL A 241 -2.27 -20.16 -14.30
CA VAL A 241 -1.93 -19.28 -13.18
C VAL A 241 -0.41 -19.20 -13.01
N THR A 242 0.31 -20.33 -13.02
CA THR A 242 1.78 -20.34 -13.00
C THR A 242 2.36 -19.46 -14.09
N ASN A 243 1.86 -19.54 -15.33
CA ASN A 243 2.37 -18.74 -16.45
C ASN A 243 2.26 -17.23 -16.18
N ILE A 244 1.17 -16.78 -15.54
CA ILE A 244 1.02 -15.40 -15.10
C ILE A 244 1.97 -15.07 -13.95
N GLU A 245 2.05 -15.95 -12.94
CA GLU A 245 2.89 -15.73 -11.76
C GLU A 245 4.39 -15.66 -12.10
N GLN A 246 4.85 -16.36 -13.15
CA GLN A 246 6.26 -16.32 -13.58
C GLN A 246 6.68 -14.97 -14.19
N ALA A 247 5.74 -14.18 -14.72
CA ALA A 247 6.02 -12.82 -15.22
C ALA A 247 6.10 -11.76 -14.10
N ILE A 248 5.86 -12.17 -12.84
CA ILE A 248 5.87 -11.24 -11.71
C ILE A 248 7.31 -10.89 -11.34
N VAL A 249 7.58 -9.59 -11.27
CA VAL A 249 8.94 -9.08 -10.98
C VAL A 249 9.25 -9.15 -9.49
N HIS A 250 8.24 -8.89 -8.66
CA HIS A 250 8.18 -9.14 -7.23
C HIS A 250 6.70 -9.02 -6.83
N TYR A 251 6.34 -9.59 -5.69
CA TYR A 251 5.07 -9.26 -5.07
C TYR A 251 5.22 -7.93 -4.35
N GLY A 252 4.25 -7.02 -4.41
CA GLY A 252 4.23 -5.85 -3.52
C GLY A 252 3.41 -6.14 -2.27
N ASP A 253 3.79 -5.55 -1.15
CA ASP A 253 2.97 -5.52 0.07
C ASP A 253 1.69 -4.67 -0.13
N ASN A 254 1.83 -3.61 -0.93
CA ASN A 254 0.76 -2.69 -1.31
C ASN A 254 0.93 -2.18 -2.76
N THR A 255 -0.18 -1.81 -3.40
CA THR A 255 -0.21 -1.33 -4.79
C THR A 255 0.40 0.05 -4.96
N LEU A 256 0.39 0.87 -3.92
CA LEU A 256 0.83 2.26 -3.94
C LEU A 256 2.36 2.37 -4.05
N THR A 257 3.10 1.43 -3.47
CA THR A 257 4.56 1.30 -3.59
C THR A 257 4.97 1.11 -5.05
N PHE A 258 4.28 0.21 -5.78
CA PHE A 258 4.53 0.02 -7.22
C PHE A 258 4.34 1.30 -8.01
N LEU A 259 3.24 2.01 -7.78
CA LEU A 259 2.92 3.24 -8.51
C LEU A 259 3.88 4.38 -8.14
N THR A 260 4.35 4.44 -6.90
CA THR A 260 5.35 5.41 -6.46
C THR A 260 6.71 5.14 -7.12
N ASN A 261 7.13 3.89 -7.19
CA ASN A 261 8.37 3.49 -7.88
C ASN A 261 8.26 3.70 -9.39
N LEU A 262 7.09 3.46 -9.97
CA LEU A 262 6.83 3.76 -11.37
C LEU A 262 6.84 5.28 -11.66
N GLN A 263 6.34 6.12 -10.75
CA GLN A 263 6.41 7.58 -10.91
C GLN A 263 7.87 8.04 -10.94
N LYS A 264 8.71 7.53 -10.03
CA LYS A 264 10.14 7.83 -10.02
C LYS A 264 10.86 7.33 -11.28
N ALA A 265 10.51 6.13 -11.76
CA ALA A 265 11.04 5.63 -13.02
C ALA A 265 10.63 6.56 -14.19
N ASP A 266 9.40 7.06 -14.21
CA ASP A 266 8.93 8.02 -15.20
C ASP A 266 9.68 9.37 -15.15
N ASP A 267 9.90 9.90 -13.94
CA ASP A 267 10.68 11.12 -13.72
C ASP A 267 12.09 10.99 -14.32
N ASN A 268 12.69 9.81 -14.15
CA ASN A 268 14.00 9.44 -14.69
C ASN A 268 13.98 8.98 -16.17
N GLY A 269 12.82 8.91 -16.81
CA GLY A 269 12.68 8.50 -18.22
C GLY A 269 12.77 6.99 -18.48
N THR A 270 12.60 6.17 -17.45
CA THR A 270 12.75 4.70 -17.45
C THR A 270 11.45 3.95 -17.13
N ALA A 271 10.28 4.60 -17.20
CA ALA A 271 8.97 3.99 -16.93
C ALA A 271 8.71 2.71 -17.75
N LEU A 272 8.98 2.75 -19.05
CA LEU A 272 8.75 1.63 -19.97
C LEU A 272 9.71 0.44 -19.73
N SER A 273 10.81 0.68 -19.03
CA SER A 273 11.74 -0.36 -18.56
C SER A 273 11.46 -0.82 -17.13
N TYR A 274 10.49 -0.25 -16.42
CA TYR A 274 10.18 -0.64 -15.04
C TYR A 274 9.17 -1.79 -15.00
N ILE A 275 7.99 -1.59 -15.58
CA ILE A 275 6.90 -2.57 -15.56
C ILE A 275 6.06 -2.50 -16.84
N SER A 276 5.53 -3.64 -17.27
CA SER A 276 4.65 -3.72 -18.45
C SER A 276 3.18 -3.58 -18.09
N ALA A 277 2.79 -4.04 -16.91
CA ALA A 277 1.44 -3.96 -16.39
C ALA A 277 1.47 -4.05 -14.86
N VAL A 278 0.50 -3.45 -14.17
CA VAL A 278 0.32 -3.62 -12.73
C VAL A 278 -1.16 -3.81 -12.40
N THR A 279 -1.45 -4.76 -11.52
CA THR A 279 -2.82 -4.99 -11.03
C THR A 279 -3.15 -4.07 -9.86
N VAL A 280 -4.10 -3.16 -10.07
CA VAL A 280 -4.47 -2.11 -9.11
C VAL A 280 -5.96 -1.82 -9.19
N GLU A 281 -6.51 -1.23 -8.13
CA GLU A 281 -7.82 -0.61 -8.17
C GLU A 281 -7.83 0.64 -9.08
N GLU A 282 -8.93 0.86 -9.80
CA GLU A 282 -9.12 1.96 -10.77
C GLU A 282 -8.72 3.34 -10.22
N ASN A 283 -9.07 3.64 -8.97
CA ASN A 283 -8.73 4.90 -8.30
C ASN A 283 -7.22 5.10 -8.15
N SER A 284 -6.45 4.02 -7.95
CA SER A 284 -4.98 4.10 -7.81
C SER A 284 -4.32 4.44 -9.15
N LEU A 285 -4.84 3.92 -10.26
CA LEU A 285 -4.42 4.34 -11.61
C LEU A 285 -4.72 5.82 -11.87
N ILE A 286 -5.92 6.27 -11.50
CA ILE A 286 -6.30 7.69 -11.65
C ILE A 286 -5.35 8.57 -10.82
N GLY A 287 -5.10 8.19 -9.57
CA GLY A 287 -4.13 8.86 -8.70
C GLY A 287 -2.75 8.98 -9.32
N TYR A 288 -2.21 7.90 -9.88
CA TYR A 288 -0.94 7.92 -10.61
C TYR A 288 -0.95 8.94 -11.77
N ASN A 289 -1.99 8.92 -12.61
CA ASN A 289 -2.13 9.84 -13.75
C ASN A 289 -2.32 11.31 -13.33
N GLN A 290 -2.78 11.57 -12.10
CA GLN A 290 -2.85 12.89 -11.49
C GLN A 290 -1.56 13.32 -10.78
N GLY A 291 -0.53 12.48 -10.75
CA GLY A 291 0.71 12.73 -10.02
C GLY A 291 0.66 12.37 -8.53
N ASN A 292 -0.40 11.70 -8.06
CA ASN A 292 -0.57 11.27 -6.67
C ASN A 292 -0.65 9.73 -6.55
N PRO A 293 0.47 9.00 -6.74
CA PRO A 293 0.47 7.53 -6.75
C PRO A 293 0.13 6.90 -5.39
N THR A 294 0.10 7.68 -4.30
CA THR A 294 -0.29 7.18 -2.97
C THR A 294 -1.77 7.42 -2.65
N ASN A 295 -2.52 8.12 -3.52
CA ASN A 295 -3.90 8.54 -3.25
C ASN A 295 -4.09 9.25 -1.89
N ASP A 296 -3.03 9.91 -1.42
CA ASP A 296 -3.07 10.66 -0.17
C ASP A 296 -3.64 12.05 -0.48
N PRO A 297 -4.77 12.46 0.13
CA PRO A 297 -5.34 13.80 -0.07
C PRO A 297 -4.31 14.91 0.20
N ALA A 298 -3.39 14.70 1.14
CA ALA A 298 -2.38 15.70 1.49
C ALA A 298 -1.33 15.92 0.39
N LYS A 299 -1.17 14.97 -0.54
CA LYS A 299 -0.18 15.01 -1.63
C LYS A 299 -0.72 15.49 -2.97
N VAL A 300 -2.01 15.79 -3.06
CA VAL A 300 -2.63 16.30 -4.28
C VAL A 300 -1.92 17.59 -4.73
N GLY A 301 -1.50 17.62 -6.00
CA GLY A 301 -0.83 18.77 -6.61
C GLY A 301 0.63 18.98 -6.22
N GLN A 302 1.22 18.13 -5.38
CA GLN A 302 2.65 18.22 -5.03
C GLN A 302 3.57 17.73 -6.16
N HIS A 303 3.06 16.87 -7.05
CA HIS A 303 3.75 16.39 -8.23
C HIS A 303 2.88 16.55 -9.47
N GLY A 304 3.50 16.77 -10.63
CA GLY A 304 2.79 16.87 -11.90
C GLY A 304 2.31 15.49 -12.43
N PRO A 305 1.45 15.47 -13.45
CA PRO A 305 1.14 14.25 -14.19
C PRO A 305 2.39 13.59 -14.77
N PRO A 306 2.42 12.24 -14.89
CA PRO A 306 3.54 11.51 -15.48
C PRO A 306 3.67 11.79 -16.98
N LYS A 307 4.89 11.64 -17.51
CA LYS A 307 5.18 11.68 -18.95
C LYS A 307 4.57 10.48 -19.66
N VAL A 308 4.62 9.30 -19.04
CA VAL A 308 4.01 8.07 -19.53
C VAL A 308 2.75 7.74 -18.70
N PRO A 309 1.54 8.11 -19.16
CA PRO A 309 0.32 7.79 -18.43
C PRO A 309 0.01 6.29 -18.48
N LEU A 310 -0.71 5.82 -17.47
CA LEU A 310 -1.31 4.49 -17.44
C LEU A 310 -2.72 4.51 -18.03
N VAL A 311 -3.13 3.40 -18.63
CA VAL A 311 -4.53 3.18 -19.06
C VAL A 311 -5.12 1.96 -18.36
N ALA A 312 -6.41 2.05 -18.07
CA ALA A 312 -7.17 1.00 -17.41
C ALA A 312 -7.57 -0.06 -18.42
N ILE A 313 -6.94 -1.24 -18.33
CA ILE A 313 -7.45 -2.44 -18.98
C ILE A 313 -8.42 -3.11 -18.02
N TYR A 314 -9.70 -3.12 -18.38
CA TYR A 314 -10.70 -3.99 -17.76
C TYR A 314 -10.62 -5.33 -18.48
N PRO A 315 -10.14 -6.41 -17.83
CA PRO A 315 -9.91 -7.68 -18.51
C PRO A 315 -11.15 -8.17 -19.25
N GLY A 316 -10.99 -8.57 -20.53
CA GLY A 316 -12.08 -9.11 -21.35
C GLY A 316 -12.75 -10.36 -20.74
N ASP A 317 -12.01 -11.12 -19.94
CA ASP A 317 -12.47 -12.30 -19.21
C ASP A 317 -13.30 -11.95 -17.94
N GLY A 318 -13.39 -10.67 -17.61
CA GLY A 318 -14.08 -10.14 -16.44
C GLY A 318 -13.14 -9.69 -15.31
N THR A 319 -13.68 -8.89 -14.38
CA THR A 319 -12.95 -8.33 -13.25
C THR A 319 -13.75 -8.36 -11.95
N LEU A 320 -13.09 -8.21 -10.80
CA LEU A 320 -13.77 -8.05 -9.51
C LEU A 320 -13.88 -6.58 -9.14
N ASN A 321 -14.91 -6.27 -8.36
CA ASN A 321 -15.10 -4.96 -7.78
C ASN A 321 -14.53 -4.91 -6.36
N SER A 322 -13.65 -3.95 -6.07
CA SER A 322 -13.33 -3.57 -4.69
C SER A 322 -14.44 -2.63 -4.21
N ASP A 323 -15.37 -3.15 -3.42
CA ASP A 323 -16.62 -2.50 -2.99
C ASP A 323 -16.52 -1.76 -1.65
N HIS A 324 -15.31 -1.68 -1.08
CA HIS A 324 -14.96 -0.99 0.16
C HIS A 324 -16.08 -1.02 1.23
N PRO A 325 -16.43 -2.21 1.75
CA PRO A 325 -17.51 -2.34 2.72
C PRO A 325 -17.18 -1.66 4.04
N PHE A 326 -18.20 -1.23 4.77
CA PHE A 326 -18.10 -0.71 6.14
C PHE A 326 -18.74 -1.71 7.10
N VAL A 327 -17.92 -2.34 7.94
CA VAL A 327 -18.33 -3.45 8.81
C VAL A 327 -18.18 -3.04 10.27
N THR A 328 -19.29 -2.81 10.97
CA THR A 328 -19.28 -2.64 12.42
C THR A 328 -19.14 -4.01 13.09
N LEU A 329 -18.07 -4.21 13.88
CA LEU A 329 -17.76 -5.51 14.48
C LEU A 329 -18.69 -5.82 15.65
N ASN A 330 -19.01 -7.10 15.86
CA ASN A 330 -20.07 -7.50 16.80
C ASN A 330 -19.78 -7.15 18.26
N TRP A 331 -18.49 -7.05 18.64
CA TRP A 331 -18.06 -6.63 19.96
C TRP A 331 -18.25 -5.15 20.26
N ALA A 332 -18.51 -4.31 19.25
CA ALA A 332 -18.79 -2.90 19.47
C ALA A 332 -20.04 -2.78 20.35
N ASP A 333 -19.93 -1.98 21.41
CA ASP A 333 -21.06 -1.72 22.31
C ASP A 333 -22.18 -0.92 21.59
N PRO A 334 -23.39 -0.83 22.17
CA PRO A 334 -24.50 -0.14 21.53
C PRO A 334 -24.22 1.32 21.15
N THR A 335 -23.46 2.06 21.97
CA THR A 335 -23.09 3.46 21.69
C THR A 335 -22.18 3.53 20.48
N ARG A 336 -21.14 2.69 20.41
CA ARG A 336 -20.23 2.62 19.26
C ARG A 336 -20.94 2.16 17.99
N LYS A 337 -21.89 1.24 18.07
CA LYS A 337 -22.73 0.82 16.93
C LYS A 337 -23.57 1.98 16.39
N GLN A 338 -24.15 2.79 17.27
CA GLN A 338 -24.90 3.98 16.88
C GLN A 338 -24.00 5.02 16.20
N ILE A 339 -22.83 5.30 16.77
CA ILE A 339 -21.84 6.22 16.20
C ILE A 339 -21.35 5.71 14.83
N ALA A 340 -21.09 4.41 14.69
CA ALA A 340 -20.65 3.80 13.44
C ALA A 340 -21.70 3.94 12.34
N ALA A 341 -22.99 3.77 12.67
CA ALA A 341 -24.08 3.94 11.71
C ALA A 341 -24.22 5.41 11.26
N ASP A 342 -24.09 6.38 12.17
CA ASP A 342 -24.11 7.80 11.84
C ASP A 342 -22.90 8.20 10.97
N PHE A 343 -21.71 7.71 11.31
CA PHE A 343 -20.50 7.95 10.52
C PHE A 343 -20.57 7.32 9.13
N LEU A 344 -21.15 6.12 8.98
CA LEU A 344 -21.43 5.53 7.67
C LEU A 344 -22.39 6.41 6.84
N GLY A 345 -23.42 6.97 7.49
CA GLY A 345 -24.29 7.97 6.87
C GLY A 345 -23.51 9.18 6.38
N TYR A 346 -22.62 9.73 7.21
CA TYR A 346 -21.74 10.85 6.89
C TYR A 346 -20.80 10.56 5.70
N LEU A 347 -20.21 9.35 5.64
CA LEU A 347 -19.35 8.93 4.53
C LEU A 347 -20.10 8.89 3.19
N ARG A 348 -21.42 8.66 3.21
CA ARG A 348 -22.27 8.57 2.02
C ARG A 348 -22.95 9.89 1.63
N GLN A 349 -22.75 10.97 2.39
CA GLN A 349 -23.24 12.29 2.01
C GLN A 349 -22.51 12.82 0.77
N ASP A 350 -23.20 13.64 -0.04
CA ASP A 350 -22.67 14.16 -1.31
C ASP A 350 -21.33 14.88 -1.16
N GLU A 351 -21.17 15.68 -0.09
CA GLU A 351 -19.91 16.39 0.19
C GLU A 351 -18.75 15.42 0.44
N THR A 352 -18.97 14.38 1.25
CA THR A 352 -17.93 13.36 1.52
C THR A 352 -17.68 12.50 0.27
N GLN A 353 -18.72 12.11 -0.46
CA GLN A 353 -18.60 11.36 -1.72
C GLN A 353 -17.85 12.16 -2.79
N ALA A 354 -17.97 13.49 -2.82
CA ALA A 354 -17.16 14.33 -3.71
C ALA A 354 -15.66 14.23 -3.41
N LYS A 355 -15.26 14.06 -2.14
CA LYS A 355 -13.85 13.83 -1.76
C LYS A 355 -13.35 12.48 -2.24
N PHE A 356 -14.15 11.42 -2.11
CA PHE A 356 -13.84 10.11 -2.70
C PHE A 356 -13.70 10.22 -4.23
N ALA A 357 -14.65 10.89 -4.89
CA ALA A 357 -14.67 11.06 -6.33
C ALA A 357 -13.48 11.88 -6.86
N ALA A 358 -13.00 12.86 -6.08
CA ALA A 358 -11.78 13.63 -6.39
C ALA A 358 -10.51 12.77 -6.43
N LEU A 359 -10.48 11.68 -5.65
CA LEU A 359 -9.41 10.69 -5.61
C LEU A 359 -9.65 9.49 -6.54
N GLY A 360 -10.58 9.61 -7.49
CA GLY A 360 -10.83 8.59 -8.50
C GLY A 360 -11.67 7.40 -8.04
N PHE A 361 -12.23 7.42 -6.83
CA PHE A 361 -13.21 6.41 -6.43
C PHE A 361 -14.53 6.60 -7.18
N ARG A 362 -15.20 5.48 -7.46
CA ARG A 362 -16.62 5.47 -7.77
C ARG A 362 -17.42 5.62 -6.48
N SER A 363 -18.61 6.19 -6.56
CA SER A 363 -19.50 6.36 -5.40
C SER A 363 -19.89 5.03 -4.76
N PHE A 364 -20.48 5.06 -3.57
CA PHE A 364 -20.95 3.85 -2.87
C PHE A 364 -21.96 3.01 -3.68
N ASP A 365 -22.67 3.59 -4.65
CA ASP A 365 -23.58 2.91 -5.58
C ASP A 365 -22.94 2.58 -6.95
N GLY A 366 -21.62 2.73 -7.07
CA GLY A 366 -20.83 2.29 -8.22
C GLY A 366 -20.77 3.25 -9.40
N LYS A 367 -21.30 4.48 -9.26
CA LYS A 367 -21.26 5.48 -10.33
C LYS A 367 -19.85 6.08 -10.48
N PRO A 368 -19.33 6.20 -11.71
CA PRO A 368 -18.05 6.85 -11.94
C PRO A 368 -18.08 8.32 -11.52
N GLY A 369 -17.01 8.76 -10.84
CA GLY A 369 -16.79 10.17 -10.51
C GLY A 369 -16.24 10.98 -11.69
N PRO A 370 -16.06 12.30 -11.55
CA PRO A 370 -15.59 13.18 -12.62
C PRO A 370 -14.15 12.90 -13.06
N GLN A 371 -13.39 12.13 -12.28
CA GLN A 371 -12.01 11.76 -12.60
C GLN A 371 -11.91 10.51 -13.50
N ALA A 372 -13.01 9.77 -13.70
CA ALA A 372 -13.06 8.70 -14.68
C ALA A 372 -13.12 9.34 -16.08
N THR A 373 -11.96 9.62 -16.67
CA THR A 373 -11.84 10.27 -17.99
C THR A 373 -10.72 9.65 -18.82
N PRO A 374 -10.75 9.77 -20.16
CA PRO A 374 -9.66 9.27 -21.00
C PRO A 374 -8.30 9.91 -20.69
N ALA A 375 -8.29 11.15 -20.20
CA ALA A 375 -7.08 11.84 -19.75
C ALA A 375 -6.45 11.16 -18.53
N ASN A 376 -7.28 10.62 -17.64
CA ASN A 376 -6.83 9.81 -16.51
C ASN A 376 -6.79 8.31 -16.84
N GLY A 377 -6.74 7.94 -18.12
CA GLY A 377 -6.59 6.55 -18.57
C GLY A 377 -7.83 5.67 -18.43
N VAL A 378 -8.99 6.24 -18.11
CA VAL A 378 -10.25 5.53 -17.94
C VAL A 378 -11.19 5.82 -19.10
N GLN A 379 -11.80 4.78 -19.66
CA GLN A 379 -12.86 4.92 -20.67
C GLN A 379 -14.22 4.87 -19.97
N PRO A 380 -14.94 6.00 -19.80
CA PRO A 380 -16.11 6.08 -18.90
C PRO A 380 -17.27 5.19 -19.35
N ASP A 381 -17.42 5.04 -20.66
CA ASP A 381 -18.48 4.25 -21.29
C ASP A 381 -18.12 2.77 -21.46
N THR A 382 -16.93 2.34 -20.99
CA THR A 382 -16.55 0.93 -21.05
C THR A 382 -17.49 0.09 -20.21
N LYS A 383 -18.11 -0.91 -20.84
CA LYS A 383 -18.89 -1.92 -20.14
C LYS A 383 -17.97 -2.84 -19.35
N ILE A 384 -18.08 -2.80 -18.02
CA ILE A 384 -17.31 -3.66 -17.12
C ILE A 384 -18.07 -4.96 -16.88
N SER A 385 -17.43 -6.09 -17.17
CA SER A 385 -17.95 -7.43 -16.84
C SER A 385 -17.49 -7.84 -15.45
N PHE A 386 -18.37 -7.71 -14.45
CA PHE A 386 -18.04 -8.09 -13.07
C PHE A 386 -18.18 -9.59 -12.84
N LEU A 387 -17.15 -10.20 -12.27
CA LEU A 387 -17.10 -11.57 -11.79
C LEU A 387 -17.73 -11.63 -10.39
N ARG A 388 -18.41 -12.75 -10.11
CA ARG A 388 -18.89 -13.02 -8.74
C ARG A 388 -17.72 -13.52 -7.87
N PRO A 389 -17.53 -12.97 -6.66
CA PRO A 389 -16.55 -13.53 -5.73
C PRO A 389 -16.80 -15.03 -5.49
N PRO A 390 -15.76 -15.88 -5.52
CA PRO A 390 -15.90 -17.31 -5.21
C PRO A 390 -16.40 -17.55 -3.79
N ALA A 391 -16.92 -18.76 -3.55
CA ALA A 391 -17.31 -19.19 -2.22
C ALA A 391 -16.10 -19.18 -1.25
N PRO A 392 -16.32 -18.96 0.07
CA PRO A 392 -15.21 -18.86 1.03
C PRO A 392 -14.24 -20.04 1.05
N THR A 393 -14.73 -21.28 0.93
CA THR A 393 -13.87 -22.48 0.92
C THR A 393 -13.01 -22.54 -0.35
N VAL A 394 -13.57 -22.12 -1.49
CA VAL A 394 -12.86 -21.99 -2.77
C VAL A 394 -11.79 -20.90 -2.69
N LEU A 395 -12.09 -19.75 -2.06
CA LEU A 395 -11.10 -18.70 -1.82
C LEU A 395 -9.93 -19.19 -0.95
N SER A 396 -10.23 -19.92 0.13
CA SER A 396 -9.20 -20.50 1.00
C SER A 396 -8.31 -21.50 0.23
N LYS A 397 -8.91 -22.37 -0.58
CA LYS A 397 -8.18 -23.32 -1.42
C LYS A 397 -7.32 -22.64 -2.49
N LEU A 398 -7.84 -21.56 -3.10
CA LEU A 398 -7.13 -20.74 -4.07
C LEU A 398 -5.89 -20.10 -3.43
N LEU A 399 -6.03 -19.47 -2.26
CA LEU A 399 -4.90 -18.89 -1.54
C LEU A 399 -3.86 -19.94 -1.15
N ALA A 400 -4.29 -21.09 -0.64
CA ALA A 400 -3.39 -22.20 -0.33
C ALA A 400 -2.64 -22.71 -1.57
N SER A 401 -3.30 -22.74 -2.73
CA SER A 401 -2.67 -23.17 -3.97
C SER A 401 -1.67 -22.15 -4.53
N TRP A 402 -1.89 -20.85 -4.31
CA TRP A 402 -0.99 -19.81 -4.79
C TRP A 402 0.42 -19.95 -4.23
N THR A 403 0.57 -20.41 -2.99
CA THR A 403 1.88 -20.66 -2.36
C THR A 403 2.77 -21.62 -3.19
N ASP A 404 2.16 -22.58 -3.89
CA ASP A 404 2.86 -23.52 -4.77
C ASP A 404 3.06 -22.99 -6.20
N LEU A 405 2.27 -22.00 -6.61
CA LEU A 405 2.23 -21.49 -7.99
C LEU A 405 3.03 -20.19 -8.17
N ARG A 406 3.26 -19.45 -7.08
CA ARG A 406 4.06 -18.22 -7.10
C ARG A 406 5.48 -18.45 -7.62
N LYS A 407 6.12 -17.40 -8.13
CA LYS A 407 7.56 -17.45 -8.43
C LYS A 407 8.31 -17.75 -7.13
N LYS A 408 9.33 -18.62 -7.18
CA LYS A 408 10.07 -19.00 -5.96
C LYS A 408 10.91 -17.82 -5.47
N ALA A 409 11.25 -17.80 -4.19
CA ALA A 409 12.11 -16.78 -3.62
C ALA A 409 13.59 -17.21 -3.68
N ASN A 410 14.49 -16.28 -4.01
CA ASN A 410 15.94 -16.40 -3.90
C ASN A 410 16.45 -15.19 -3.10
N VAL A 411 16.57 -15.36 -1.79
CA VAL A 411 16.70 -14.24 -0.84
C VAL A 411 17.95 -14.38 0.02
N LEU A 412 18.69 -13.28 0.15
CA LEU A 412 19.76 -13.14 1.13
C LEU A 412 19.30 -12.22 2.27
N LEU A 413 19.22 -12.76 3.49
CA LEU A 413 19.00 -11.97 4.70
C LEU A 413 20.34 -11.43 5.21
N VAL A 414 20.45 -10.13 5.43
CA VAL A 414 21.66 -9.44 5.88
C VAL A 414 21.32 -8.69 7.17
N VAL A 415 21.80 -9.20 8.31
CA VAL A 415 21.42 -8.71 9.64
C VAL A 415 22.55 -7.91 10.26
N ASP A 416 22.25 -6.68 10.64
CA ASP A 416 23.17 -5.83 11.41
C ASP A 416 23.38 -6.43 12.80
N VAL A 417 24.65 -6.62 13.13
CA VAL A 417 25.09 -7.06 14.45
C VAL A 417 26.00 -6.03 15.10
N SER A 418 25.90 -4.74 14.75
CA SER A 418 26.65 -3.65 15.37
C SER A 418 26.35 -3.47 16.87
N GLY A 419 27.17 -2.67 17.54
CA GLY A 419 27.04 -2.38 18.97
C GLY A 419 25.72 -1.67 19.31
N SER A 420 25.17 -0.84 18.42
CA SER A 420 23.87 -0.18 18.60
C SER A 420 22.72 -1.18 18.71
N MET A 421 22.83 -2.31 18.03
CA MET A 421 21.85 -3.41 18.09
C MET A 421 21.79 -4.10 19.48
N SER A 422 22.77 -3.86 20.36
CA SER A 422 22.73 -4.31 21.76
C SER A 422 21.85 -3.45 22.67
N ALA A 423 21.50 -2.23 22.24
CA ALA A 423 20.69 -1.31 23.03
C ALA A 423 19.29 -1.88 23.28
N GLU A 424 18.65 -1.45 24.37
CA GLU A 424 17.27 -1.82 24.65
C GLU A 424 16.33 -1.16 23.65
N ALA A 425 15.42 -1.95 23.09
CA ALA A 425 14.29 -1.42 22.34
C ALA A 425 13.27 -0.83 23.32
N LYS A 426 13.15 0.51 23.30
CA LYS A 426 12.39 1.31 24.27
C LYS A 426 11.04 0.67 24.64
N GLY A 427 10.85 0.37 25.93
CA GLY A 427 9.58 -0.10 26.48
C GLY A 427 9.34 -1.61 26.39
N THR A 428 10.29 -2.38 25.85
CA THR A 428 10.14 -3.84 25.68
C THR A 428 10.96 -4.68 26.66
N GLY A 429 12.00 -4.09 27.29
CA GLY A 429 12.94 -4.83 28.13
C GLY A 429 13.82 -5.85 27.37
N LYS A 430 13.83 -5.81 26.03
CA LYS A 430 14.64 -6.67 25.16
C LYS A 430 15.61 -5.83 24.32
N SER A 431 16.74 -6.42 23.93
CA SER A 431 17.66 -5.75 23.00
C SER A 431 17.07 -5.66 21.60
N LYS A 432 17.52 -4.67 20.81
CA LYS A 432 17.13 -4.53 19.41
C LYS A 432 17.41 -5.79 18.59
N ILE A 433 18.59 -6.39 18.78
CA ILE A 433 18.98 -7.65 18.11
C ILE A 433 18.10 -8.83 18.51
N ASP A 434 17.65 -8.93 19.76
CA ASP A 434 16.80 -10.06 20.17
C ASP A 434 15.41 -10.01 19.53
N LEU A 435 14.86 -8.80 19.37
CA LEU A 435 13.60 -8.60 18.64
C LEU A 435 13.78 -8.87 17.14
N ALA A 436 14.88 -8.40 16.54
CA ALA A 436 15.26 -8.71 15.17
C ALA A 436 15.32 -10.21 14.88
N LYS A 437 16.00 -10.97 15.75
CA LYS A 437 16.07 -12.43 15.66
C LYS A 437 14.70 -13.06 15.72
N GLN A 438 13.89 -12.68 16.72
CA GLN A 438 12.55 -13.25 16.89
C GLN A 438 11.69 -12.98 15.67
N ALA A 439 11.70 -11.75 15.15
CA ALA A 439 10.93 -11.37 13.96
C ALA A 439 11.36 -12.15 12.71
N ALA A 440 12.68 -12.28 12.49
CA ALA A 440 13.21 -13.07 11.40
C ALA A 440 12.81 -14.54 11.52
N ILE A 441 12.90 -15.13 12.73
CA ILE A 441 12.50 -16.52 13.01
C ILE A 441 10.99 -16.72 12.78
N ASP A 442 10.15 -15.82 13.30
CA ASP A 442 8.69 -15.88 13.14
C ASP A 442 8.29 -15.78 11.64
N SER A 443 9.05 -15.02 10.85
CA SER A 443 8.81 -14.87 9.41
C SER A 443 9.16 -16.10 8.58
N LEU A 444 10.00 -17.03 9.09
CA LEU A 444 10.43 -18.22 8.34
C LEU A 444 9.27 -19.15 7.94
N GLY A 445 8.12 -19.03 8.61
CA GLY A 445 6.89 -19.72 8.25
C GLY A 445 6.39 -19.40 6.83
N GLN A 446 6.73 -18.22 6.29
CA GLN A 446 6.24 -17.72 5.00
C GLN A 446 6.97 -18.32 3.79
N PHE A 447 8.20 -18.80 3.99
CA PHE A 447 8.94 -19.51 2.95
C PHE A 447 8.42 -20.94 2.77
N VAL A 448 8.53 -21.48 1.56
CA VAL A 448 8.25 -22.89 1.23
C VAL A 448 9.55 -23.66 1.01
N PRO A 449 9.54 -25.01 1.06
CA PRO A 449 10.76 -25.82 0.92
C PRO A 449 11.60 -25.56 -0.34
N ARG A 450 10.98 -25.09 -1.43
CA ARG A 450 11.67 -24.77 -2.69
C ARG A 450 12.33 -23.38 -2.72
N ASP A 451 12.00 -22.50 -1.77
CA ASP A 451 12.62 -21.18 -1.68
C ASP A 451 14.08 -21.31 -1.26
N GLN A 452 14.92 -20.44 -1.81
CA GLN A 452 16.34 -20.36 -1.52
C GLN A 452 16.59 -19.19 -0.58
N VAL A 453 17.17 -19.47 0.59
CA VAL A 453 17.43 -18.45 1.61
C VAL A 453 18.85 -18.58 2.14
N GLY A 454 19.60 -17.48 2.10
CA GLY A 454 20.91 -17.33 2.73
C GLY A 454 20.85 -16.38 3.93
N LEU A 455 21.89 -16.41 4.75
CA LEU A 455 22.03 -15.52 5.90
C LEU A 455 23.45 -15.01 6.03
N TRP A 456 23.58 -13.70 6.02
CA TRP A 456 24.78 -12.95 6.38
C TRP A 456 24.53 -12.12 7.63
N GLN A 457 25.61 -11.88 8.37
CA GLN A 457 25.66 -10.86 9.40
C GLN A 457 26.67 -9.79 9.01
N PHE A 458 26.51 -8.56 9.49
CA PHE A 458 27.44 -7.49 9.19
C PHE A 458 27.71 -6.55 10.36
N SER A 459 28.94 -6.07 10.44
CA SER A 459 29.50 -5.09 11.39
C SER A 459 30.90 -4.73 10.88
N THR A 460 31.48 -3.60 11.29
CA THR A 460 32.83 -3.22 10.83
C THR A 460 33.87 -4.31 11.12
N LYS A 461 34.66 -4.69 10.10
CA LYS A 461 35.78 -5.65 10.19
C LYS A 461 35.42 -6.99 10.85
N LEU A 462 34.27 -7.53 10.47
CA LEU A 462 33.73 -8.77 11.01
C LEU A 462 34.49 -10.02 10.55
N ASP A 463 35.04 -10.01 9.35
CA ASP A 463 35.88 -11.08 8.79
C ASP A 463 37.13 -10.50 8.12
N GLY A 464 38.18 -10.27 8.93
CA GLY A 464 39.40 -9.61 8.48
C GLY A 464 39.12 -8.15 8.10
N ASP A 465 39.36 -7.80 6.84
CA ASP A 465 39.07 -6.47 6.28
C ASP A 465 37.62 -6.33 5.76
N LYS A 466 36.80 -7.39 5.83
CA LYS A 466 35.41 -7.34 5.38
C LYS A 466 34.46 -6.96 6.51
N ASP A 467 33.44 -6.18 6.17
CA ASP A 467 32.37 -5.75 7.08
C ASP A 467 31.22 -6.74 7.22
N TYR A 468 31.30 -7.89 6.56
CA TYR A 468 30.25 -8.90 6.56
C TYR A 468 30.82 -10.31 6.68
N GLN A 469 29.98 -11.23 7.16
CA GLN A 469 30.30 -12.65 7.25
C GLN A 469 29.12 -13.49 6.77
N GLU A 470 29.39 -14.44 5.86
CA GLU A 470 28.41 -15.44 5.46
C GLU A 470 28.26 -16.51 6.55
N LEU A 471 27.03 -16.69 7.04
CA LEU A 471 26.68 -17.72 8.03
C LEU A 471 26.00 -18.93 7.39
N LEU A 472 25.28 -18.69 6.29
CA LEU A 472 24.62 -19.69 5.48
C LEU A 472 24.60 -19.22 4.02
N PRO A 473 25.14 -20.01 3.07
CA PRO A 473 25.01 -19.70 1.66
C PRO A 473 23.54 -19.75 1.23
N VAL A 474 23.21 -19.07 0.13
CA VAL A 474 21.85 -19.11 -0.43
C VAL A 474 21.58 -20.50 -1.00
N GLN A 475 20.66 -21.22 -0.37
CA GLN A 475 20.31 -22.59 -0.73
C GLN A 475 18.85 -22.90 -0.46
N ALA A 476 18.32 -23.92 -1.12
CA ALA A 476 16.94 -24.37 -0.91
C ALA A 476 16.71 -24.78 0.55
N LEU A 477 15.62 -24.31 1.15
CA LEU A 477 15.31 -24.62 2.54
C LEU A 477 15.04 -26.11 2.76
N GLY A 478 14.45 -26.81 1.80
CA GLY A 478 14.09 -28.22 1.97
C GLY A 478 13.27 -28.47 3.24
N THR A 479 13.51 -29.61 3.90
CA THR A 479 12.80 -29.98 5.15
C THR A 479 13.47 -29.46 6.42
N SER A 480 14.79 -29.22 6.42
CA SER A 480 15.57 -28.86 7.62
C SER A 480 16.21 -27.47 7.57
N GLY A 481 16.11 -26.76 6.45
CA GLY A 481 16.75 -25.46 6.26
C GLY A 481 16.14 -24.36 7.14
N LYS A 482 14.84 -24.45 7.45
CA LYS A 482 14.18 -23.52 8.39
C LYS A 482 14.77 -23.63 9.80
N GLU A 483 14.89 -24.85 10.34
CA GLU A 483 15.53 -25.11 11.64
C GLU A 483 16.99 -24.64 11.67
N THR A 484 17.72 -24.87 10.57
CA THR A 484 19.12 -24.45 10.43
C THR A 484 19.24 -22.93 10.46
N LEU A 485 18.39 -22.24 9.69
CA LEU A 485 18.35 -20.79 9.62
C LEU A 485 17.92 -20.17 10.96
N ALA A 486 16.90 -20.74 11.62
CA ALA A 486 16.47 -20.32 12.95
C ALA A 486 17.60 -20.45 13.99
N THR A 487 18.35 -21.55 13.94
CA THR A 487 19.52 -21.78 14.81
C THR A 487 20.60 -20.73 14.58
N ARG A 488 20.91 -20.40 13.32
CA ARG A 488 21.91 -19.38 12.96
C ARG A 488 21.48 -17.97 13.39
N LEU A 489 20.22 -17.60 13.14
CA LEU A 489 19.63 -16.34 13.59
C LEU A 489 19.71 -16.22 15.12
N SER A 490 19.34 -17.28 15.85
CA SER A 490 19.39 -17.27 17.32
C SER A 490 20.81 -17.04 17.86
N GLY A 491 21.82 -17.51 17.11
CA GLY A 491 23.24 -17.40 17.46
C GLY A 491 23.90 -16.05 17.16
N LEU A 492 23.21 -15.09 16.52
CA LEU A 492 23.79 -13.78 16.23
C LEU A 492 24.16 -13.05 17.53
N THR A 493 25.30 -12.37 17.57
CA THR A 493 25.74 -11.61 18.76
C THR A 493 26.22 -10.24 18.35
N PRO A 494 25.96 -9.18 19.15
CA PRO A 494 26.49 -7.85 18.84
C PRO A 494 28.02 -7.80 18.75
N HIS A 495 28.51 -6.93 17.88
CA HIS A 495 29.88 -6.64 17.52
C HIS A 495 30.11 -5.11 17.59
N SER A 496 31.01 -4.57 16.75
CA SER A 496 31.56 -3.22 16.92
C SER A 496 30.75 -2.14 16.18
N GLY A 497 31.26 -1.58 15.09
CA GLY A 497 30.59 -0.53 14.33
C GLY A 497 29.66 -1.07 13.23
N THR A 498 29.05 -0.15 12.51
CA THR A 498 28.09 -0.44 11.44
C THR A 498 28.72 -0.25 10.04
N GLY A 499 29.08 -1.35 9.37
CA GLY A 499 29.65 -1.36 8.01
C GLY A 499 28.60 -1.52 6.91
N LEU A 500 27.61 -0.63 6.89
CA LEU A 500 26.38 -0.77 6.08
C LEU A 500 26.64 -0.74 4.56
N TYR A 501 27.45 0.20 4.09
CA TYR A 501 27.58 0.47 2.65
C TYR A 501 28.29 -0.66 1.91
N ASP A 502 29.47 -1.06 2.37
CA ASP A 502 30.24 -2.15 1.77
C ASP A 502 29.51 -3.48 1.89
N SER A 503 28.82 -3.73 3.01
CA SER A 503 28.03 -4.95 3.21
C SER A 503 26.82 -5.00 2.27
N SER A 504 26.16 -3.87 2.04
CA SER A 504 25.03 -3.78 1.10
C SER A 504 25.47 -4.02 -0.34
N LEU A 505 26.61 -3.42 -0.75
CA LEU A 505 27.19 -3.64 -2.07
C LEU A 505 27.59 -5.11 -2.26
N ALA A 506 28.34 -5.67 -1.31
CA ALA A 506 28.79 -7.06 -1.39
C ALA A 506 27.64 -8.06 -1.44
N ALA A 507 26.56 -7.82 -0.68
CA ALA A 507 25.36 -8.66 -0.71
C ALA A 507 24.63 -8.57 -2.06
N TYR A 508 24.55 -7.36 -2.63
CA TYR A 508 23.97 -7.14 -3.96
C TYR A 508 24.77 -7.84 -5.07
N GLU A 509 26.10 -7.68 -5.07
CA GLU A 509 27.00 -8.35 -6.01
C GLU A 509 26.94 -9.88 -5.89
N TYR A 510 26.93 -10.39 -4.64
CA TYR A 510 26.78 -11.82 -4.39
C TYR A 510 25.47 -12.35 -4.99
N MET A 511 24.34 -11.67 -4.75
CA MET A 511 23.06 -12.09 -5.29
C MET A 511 22.97 -11.96 -6.81
N ASN A 512 23.66 -10.99 -7.42
CA ASN A 512 23.78 -10.91 -8.87
C ASN A 512 24.57 -12.10 -9.44
N ALA A 513 25.64 -12.53 -8.76
CA ALA A 513 26.41 -13.71 -9.14
C ALA A 513 25.65 -15.03 -8.93
N HIS A 514 24.68 -15.06 -8.02
CA HIS A 514 23.86 -16.22 -7.68
C HIS A 514 22.39 -16.04 -8.08
N LEU A 515 22.15 -15.22 -9.12
CA LEU A 515 20.81 -14.93 -9.61
C LEU A 515 20.15 -16.19 -10.19
N ASP A 516 18.91 -16.45 -9.78
CA ASP A 516 18.07 -17.48 -10.36
C ASP A 516 17.00 -16.82 -11.24
N PRO A 517 17.02 -17.03 -12.57
CA PRO A 517 16.07 -16.39 -13.49
C PRO A 517 14.63 -16.92 -13.36
N THR A 518 14.44 -17.99 -12.60
CA THR A 518 13.12 -18.55 -12.28
C THR A 518 12.63 -18.12 -10.89
N ALA A 519 13.38 -17.28 -10.19
CA ALA A 519 13.06 -16.77 -8.86
C ALA A 519 12.85 -15.25 -8.82
N ILE A 520 12.31 -14.77 -7.71
CA ILE A 520 12.46 -13.36 -7.31
C ILE A 520 13.75 -13.28 -6.50
N ASN A 521 14.70 -12.46 -6.99
CA ASN A 521 16.03 -12.33 -6.41
C ASN A 521 16.08 -11.08 -5.52
N ALA A 522 16.43 -11.26 -4.25
CA ALA A 522 16.41 -10.15 -3.30
C ALA A 522 17.47 -10.22 -2.20
N VAL A 523 17.82 -9.04 -1.71
CA VAL A 523 18.60 -8.81 -0.48
C VAL A 523 17.70 -8.09 0.51
N VAL A 524 17.64 -8.56 1.75
CA VAL A 524 16.92 -7.88 2.85
C VAL A 524 17.94 -7.46 3.89
N VAL A 525 18.18 -6.15 4.00
CA VAL A 525 19.10 -5.55 4.98
C VAL A 525 18.31 -5.04 6.18
N LEU A 526 18.61 -5.55 7.37
CA LEU A 526 18.05 -5.05 8.64
C LEU A 526 19.14 -4.30 9.39
N THR A 527 18.90 -3.03 9.75
CA THR A 527 19.86 -2.22 10.50
C THR A 527 19.18 -1.16 11.36
N ASP A 528 19.80 -0.79 12.48
CA ASP A 528 19.36 0.29 13.36
C ASP A 528 20.24 1.54 13.29
N GLY A 529 21.27 1.52 12.44
CA GLY A 529 22.39 2.47 12.51
C GLY A 529 22.69 3.17 11.19
N ARG A 530 23.52 4.22 11.31
CA ARG A 530 24.17 4.87 10.17
C ARG A 530 25.41 4.08 9.80
N ASN A 531 25.88 4.25 8.55
CA ASN A 531 27.20 3.77 8.21
C ASN A 531 28.27 4.47 9.06
N GLU A 532 29.06 3.69 9.79
CA GLU A 532 30.13 4.14 10.69
C GLU A 532 31.52 3.77 10.17
N ASP A 533 31.60 3.08 9.02
CA ASP A 533 32.88 2.75 8.41
C ASP A 533 33.42 3.89 7.54
N SER A 534 34.46 4.56 8.04
CA SER A 534 35.17 5.62 7.30
C SER A 534 35.97 5.11 6.09
N GLY A 535 36.22 3.80 5.98
CA GLY A 535 36.93 3.18 4.85
C GLY A 535 36.02 2.78 3.69
N SER A 536 34.71 2.67 3.93
CA SER A 536 33.69 2.20 2.98
C SER A 536 33.45 3.13 1.79
N ILE A 537 32.80 2.58 0.77
CA ILE A 537 32.22 3.33 -0.36
C ILE A 537 31.25 4.41 0.17
N ASP A 538 31.22 5.58 -0.47
CA ASP A 538 30.23 6.60 -0.11
C ASP A 538 28.83 6.29 -0.69
N LEU A 539 27.80 6.95 -0.15
CA LEU A 539 26.41 6.73 -0.56
C LEU A 539 26.15 7.05 -2.05
N PRO A 540 26.60 8.18 -2.61
CA PRO A 540 26.43 8.45 -4.05
C PRO A 540 27.00 7.37 -4.96
N HIS A 541 28.20 6.85 -4.65
CA HIS A 541 28.81 5.77 -5.42
C HIS A 541 28.08 4.44 -5.19
N LEU A 542 27.69 4.10 -3.96
CA LEU A 542 26.85 2.93 -3.68
C LEU A 542 25.56 2.95 -4.49
N VAL A 543 24.82 4.07 -4.48
CA VAL A 543 23.57 4.22 -5.24
C VAL A 543 23.81 4.07 -6.74
N ALA A 544 24.98 4.47 -7.25
CA ALA A 544 25.32 4.28 -8.66
C ALA A 544 25.57 2.80 -8.98
N GLU A 545 26.32 2.09 -8.13
CA GLU A 545 26.63 0.65 -8.29
C GLU A 545 25.40 -0.27 -8.14
N LEU A 546 24.45 0.12 -7.28
CA LEU A 546 23.21 -0.64 -7.07
C LEU A 546 22.20 -0.53 -8.22
N ARG A 547 22.40 0.39 -9.17
CA ARG A 547 21.46 0.56 -10.28
C ARG A 547 21.61 -0.59 -11.27
N PRO A 548 20.54 -1.36 -11.56
CA PRO A 548 20.64 -2.47 -12.48
C PRO A 548 20.99 -1.99 -13.89
N GLU A 549 21.86 -2.74 -14.57
CA GLU A 549 22.19 -2.49 -15.96
C GLU A 549 21.08 -3.02 -16.90
N GLY A 550 20.44 -2.11 -17.63
CA GLY A 550 19.49 -2.46 -18.69
C GLY A 550 18.15 -3.05 -18.21
N ASN A 551 17.56 -3.94 -19.02
CA ASN A 551 16.23 -4.53 -18.83
C ASN A 551 16.26 -5.96 -18.22
N ALA A 552 17.40 -6.37 -17.66
CA ALA A 552 17.60 -7.73 -17.17
C ALA A 552 16.80 -8.01 -15.87
N GLU A 553 16.61 -9.30 -15.55
CA GLU A 553 16.17 -9.67 -14.20
C GLU A 553 17.20 -9.16 -13.20
N ALA A 554 16.72 -8.37 -12.23
CA ALA A 554 17.57 -7.64 -11.30
C ALA A 554 17.34 -8.10 -9.87
N VAL A 555 18.40 -8.06 -9.07
CA VAL A 555 18.32 -8.18 -7.62
C VAL A 555 17.67 -6.93 -7.05
N ARG A 556 16.72 -7.12 -6.13
CA ARG A 556 16.08 -6.02 -5.38
C ARG A 556 16.59 -6.00 -3.95
N LEU A 557 17.01 -4.84 -3.48
CA LEU A 557 17.44 -4.62 -2.11
C LEU A 557 16.31 -3.93 -1.34
N PHE A 558 15.88 -4.56 -0.25
CA PHE A 558 14.91 -4.03 0.68
C PHE A 558 15.60 -3.74 2.01
N THR A 559 15.32 -2.58 2.59
CA THR A 559 15.90 -2.17 3.86
C THR A 559 14.83 -2.12 4.94
N ILE A 560 15.15 -2.61 6.13
CA ILE A 560 14.30 -2.47 7.32
C ILE A 560 15.03 -1.54 8.29
N ALA A 561 14.47 -0.34 8.48
CA ALA A 561 15.00 0.65 9.40
C ALA A 561 14.49 0.33 10.81
N TYR A 562 15.40 -0.11 11.70
CA TYR A 562 15.01 -0.55 13.03
C TYR A 562 15.25 0.52 14.10
N GLY A 563 14.20 0.87 14.85
CA GLY A 563 14.28 1.88 15.89
C GLY A 563 14.40 3.32 15.37
N ALA A 564 14.33 4.29 16.28
CA ALA A 564 14.25 5.71 15.94
C ALA A 564 15.58 6.33 15.48
N ASP A 565 16.69 5.61 15.65
CA ASP A 565 18.04 6.10 15.35
C ASP A 565 18.52 5.72 13.93
N ALA A 566 17.75 4.88 13.23
CA ALA A 566 18.04 4.45 11.89
C ALA A 566 17.94 5.61 10.88
N ASP A 567 18.86 5.64 9.92
CA ASP A 567 18.86 6.67 8.87
C ASP A 567 17.94 6.27 7.72
N GLN A 568 16.64 6.52 7.91
CA GLN A 568 15.60 6.15 6.94
C GLN A 568 15.84 6.75 5.55
N ASP A 569 16.33 7.99 5.46
CA ASP A 569 16.58 8.65 4.18
C ASP A 569 17.72 7.96 3.41
N VAL A 570 18.77 7.51 4.11
CA VAL A 570 19.86 6.73 3.52
C VAL A 570 19.36 5.35 3.09
N LEU A 571 18.67 4.63 3.97
CA LEU A 571 18.15 3.28 3.69
C LEU A 571 17.18 3.27 2.52
N LYS A 572 16.32 4.28 2.44
CA LYS A 572 15.41 4.50 1.32
C LYS A 572 16.14 4.72 0.01
N GLN A 573 17.21 5.53 0.00
CA GLN A 573 18.02 5.73 -1.20
C GLN A 573 18.68 4.43 -1.68
N ILE A 574 19.20 3.61 -0.76
CA ILE A 574 19.80 2.31 -1.07
C ILE A 574 18.76 1.35 -1.67
N ALA A 575 17.60 1.20 -1.02
CA ALA A 575 16.54 0.31 -1.49
C ALA A 575 16.00 0.73 -2.86
N GLU A 576 15.72 2.03 -3.04
CA GLU A 576 15.13 2.57 -4.26
C GLU A 576 16.09 2.52 -5.46
N ALA A 577 17.41 2.52 -5.23
CA ALA A 577 18.40 2.36 -6.31
C ALA A 577 18.22 1.05 -7.10
N THR A 578 17.73 0.00 -6.44
CA THR A 578 17.45 -1.32 -7.03
C THR A 578 15.97 -1.50 -7.42
N GLY A 579 15.15 -0.46 -7.22
CA GLY A 579 13.69 -0.52 -7.34
C GLY A 579 12.98 -1.26 -6.19
N GLY A 580 13.70 -1.57 -5.10
CA GLY A 580 13.14 -2.09 -3.84
C GLY A 580 12.48 -1.00 -3.01
N SER A 581 12.27 -1.25 -1.71
CA SER A 581 11.63 -0.30 -0.80
C SER A 581 12.17 -0.41 0.63
N GLU A 582 12.12 0.71 1.33
CA GLU A 582 12.42 0.80 2.76
C GLU A 582 11.16 0.56 3.58
N TYR A 583 11.35 -0.11 4.72
CA TYR A 583 10.30 -0.41 5.67
C TYR A 583 10.66 0.13 7.05
N ASP A 584 9.83 1.05 7.52
CA ASP A 584 9.97 1.69 8.82
C ASP A 584 9.52 0.74 9.95
N SER A 585 10.48 0.34 10.81
CA SER A 585 10.25 -0.36 12.07
C SER A 585 10.71 0.49 13.27
N SER A 586 10.48 1.80 13.22
CA SER A 586 10.77 2.76 14.30
C SER A 586 10.04 2.44 15.60
N LYS A 587 8.93 1.70 15.53
CA LYS A 587 8.25 1.12 16.70
C LYS A 587 8.72 -0.33 16.89
N PRO A 588 9.33 -0.67 18.04
CA PRO A 588 9.78 -2.04 18.30
C PRO A 588 8.70 -3.11 18.09
N ASP A 589 7.45 -2.80 18.43
CA ASP A 589 6.34 -3.74 18.36
C ASP A 589 5.83 -4.00 16.93
N SER A 590 6.28 -3.22 15.93
CA SER A 590 5.89 -3.41 14.52
C SER A 590 6.85 -4.31 13.73
N ILE A 591 7.95 -4.76 14.32
CA ILE A 591 9.02 -5.48 13.59
C ILE A 591 8.52 -6.77 12.93
N ASN A 592 7.65 -7.52 13.59
CA ASN A 592 7.06 -8.75 13.04
C ASN A 592 6.19 -8.46 11.81
N GLN A 593 5.43 -7.36 11.86
CA GLN A 593 4.60 -6.90 10.75
C GLN A 593 5.47 -6.44 9.59
N VAL A 594 6.56 -5.73 9.87
CA VAL A 594 7.51 -5.25 8.86
C VAL A 594 8.19 -6.42 8.16
N PHE A 595 8.74 -7.39 8.90
CA PHE A 595 9.31 -8.61 8.32
C PHE A 595 8.30 -9.34 7.45
N THR A 596 7.06 -9.50 7.94
CA THR A 596 5.98 -10.10 7.14
C THR A 596 5.72 -9.32 5.86
N SER A 597 5.74 -7.99 5.91
CA SER A 597 5.56 -7.14 4.74
C SER A 597 6.71 -7.31 3.75
N VAL A 598 7.96 -7.32 4.21
CA VAL A 598 9.14 -7.52 3.35
C VAL A 598 9.12 -8.91 2.71
N ILE A 599 8.94 -9.97 3.49
CA ILE A 599 8.92 -11.35 2.97
C ILE A 599 7.72 -11.57 2.03
N SER A 600 6.60 -10.85 2.23
CA SER A 600 5.47 -10.91 1.32
C SER A 600 5.80 -10.47 -0.12
N ASN A 601 6.96 -9.86 -0.35
CA ASN A 601 7.42 -9.47 -1.69
C ASN A 601 7.91 -10.65 -2.54
N PHE A 602 8.01 -11.86 -1.97
CA PHE A 602 8.64 -13.02 -2.62
C PHE A 602 7.78 -14.28 -2.62
#